data_AF-A0A7T1HH86-F1
#
_entry.id   AF-A0A7T1HH86-F1
#
_cell.length_a   1.000
_cell.length_b   1.000
_cell.length_c   1.000
_cell.angle_alpha   90.00
_cell.angle_beta   90.00
_cell.angle_gamma   90.00
#
_symmetry.space_group_name_H-M   'P 1'
#
loop_
_entity.id
_entity.type
_entity.pdbx_description
1 polymer ?
#
loop_
_entity_poly.entity_id
_entity_poly.type
_entity_poly.pdbx_seq_one_letter_code
_entity_poly.pdbx_strand_id
1 'polypeptide(L)'
;MAESRSPQLRERDPRELGWRLWSLHALRTALAAGVSMAVASGLRLPDPYWAPITTIIVTQSTLVDSWLISRRRLLGTALGVVVGAAQVQWLPAGLPAYVAAVLLLGLVCGLLRLHQSAYRFGGIALTIVSLVPHTSPVWGLAWFRFVDVSLGILVSLAITLIWPERLR
;
A
#
# COMPACT_ATOMS: atom_id res chain seq x y z
N MET A 1 0.73 62.20 14.33
CA MET A 1 1.81 61.39 13.74
C MET A 1 1.82 60.04 14.44
N ALA A 2 1.11 59.06 13.89
CA ALA A 2 1.05 57.68 14.40
C ALA A 2 1.57 56.78 13.28
N GLU A 3 2.85 56.41 13.37
CA GLU A 3 3.49 55.50 12.43
C GLU A 3 3.08 54.07 12.80
N SER A 4 2.06 53.59 12.08
CA SER A 4 1.56 52.22 12.19
C SER A 4 2.65 51.26 11.75
N ARG A 5 3.27 50.57 12.71
CA ARG A 5 4.10 49.39 12.47
C ARG A 5 3.26 48.31 11.79
N SER A 6 3.33 48.23 10.47
CA SER A 6 2.90 47.05 9.72
C SER A 6 3.82 45.88 10.10
N PRO A 7 3.32 44.76 10.66
CA PRO A 7 4.15 43.61 10.95
C PRO A 7 4.63 43.06 9.60
N GLN A 8 5.94 43.08 9.40
CA GLN A 8 6.58 42.49 8.24
C GLN A 8 6.05 41.06 8.07
N LEU A 9 5.50 40.79 6.90
CA LEU A 9 5.23 39.43 6.43
C LEU A 9 6.57 38.71 6.42
N ARG A 10 6.85 38.00 7.52
CA ARG A 10 8.04 37.18 7.72
C ARG A 10 8.03 36.14 6.60
N GLU A 11 8.78 36.39 5.53
CA GLU A 11 9.13 35.39 4.54
C GLU A 11 9.72 34.22 5.33
N ARG A 12 8.90 33.18 5.54
CA ARG A 12 9.33 31.99 6.27
C ARG A 12 10.43 31.35 5.44
N ASP A 13 11.57 31.08 6.08
CA ASP A 13 12.69 30.40 5.45
C ASP A 13 12.18 29.14 4.72
N PRO A 14 12.42 29.00 3.40
CA PRO A 14 12.04 27.81 2.64
C PRO A 14 12.46 26.49 3.30
N ARG A 15 13.54 26.50 4.09
CA ARG A 15 14.01 25.34 4.85
C ARG A 15 13.08 24.98 6.01
N GLU A 16 12.58 25.97 6.76
CA GLU A 16 11.60 25.75 7.84
C GLU A 16 10.26 25.24 7.31
N LEU A 17 9.84 25.70 6.13
CA LEU A 17 8.65 25.19 5.47
C LEU A 17 8.85 23.72 5.07
N GLY A 18 10.02 23.37 4.54
CA GLY A 18 10.41 21.99 4.26
C GLY A 18 10.32 21.08 5.50
N TRP A 19 11.00 21.43 6.60
CA TRP A 19 10.99 20.62 7.82
C TRP A 19 9.59 20.43 8.41
N ARG A 20 8.74 21.47 8.38
CA ARG A 20 7.34 21.38 8.83
C ARG A 20 6.54 20.41 7.97
N LEU A 21 6.67 20.50 6.65
CA LEU A 21 5.99 19.59 5.73
C LEU A 21 6.46 18.15 5.95
N TRP A 22 7.76 17.92 6.05
CA TRP A 22 8.32 16.59 6.34
C TRP A 22 7.80 16.01 7.66
N SER A 23 7.76 16.81 8.73
CA SER A 23 7.27 16.39 10.04
C SER A 23 5.77 16.03 10.01
N LEU A 24 4.97 16.78 9.26
CA LEU A 24 3.55 16.50 9.08
C LEU A 24 3.30 15.21 8.29
N HIS A 25 4.05 14.97 7.21
CA HIS A 25 3.96 13.72 6.45
C HIS A 25 4.40 12.51 7.30
N ALA A 26 5.47 12.66 8.09
CA ALA A 26 5.93 11.63 9.01
C ALA A 26 4.88 11.30 10.08
N LEU A 27 4.31 12.33 10.72
CA LEU A 27 3.25 12.16 11.73
C LEU A 27 2.00 11.51 11.12
N ARG A 28 1.58 11.95 9.94
CA ARG A 28 0.44 11.35 9.23
C ARG A 28 0.67 9.88 8.90
N THR A 29 1.87 9.54 8.40
CA THR A 29 2.24 8.16 8.09
C THR A 29 2.26 7.29 9.36
N ALA A 30 2.81 7.82 10.45
CA ALA A 30 2.84 7.13 11.75
C ALA A 30 1.44 6.88 12.30
N LEU A 31 0.56 7.89 12.27
CA LEU A 31 -0.84 7.74 12.68
C LEU A 31 -1.57 6.74 11.80
N ALA A 32 -1.33 6.76 10.48
CA ALA A 32 -1.94 5.81 9.56
C ALA A 32 -1.51 4.38 9.80
N ALA A 33 -0.22 4.15 9.95
CA ALA A 33 0.30 2.85 10.32
C ALA A 33 -0.26 2.39 11.68
N GLY A 34 -0.30 3.27 12.68
CA GLY A 34 -0.83 2.96 14.01
C GLY A 34 -2.30 2.55 14.00
N VAL A 35 -3.15 3.33 13.32
CA VAL A 35 -4.58 3.00 13.15
C VAL A 35 -4.74 1.68 12.39
N SER A 36 -3.98 1.48 11.31
CA SER A 36 -4.04 0.24 10.55
C SER A 36 -3.66 -0.98 11.40
N MET A 37 -2.63 -0.87 12.21
CA MET A 37 -2.19 -1.93 13.12
C MET A 37 -3.25 -2.22 14.18
N ALA A 38 -3.83 -1.17 14.78
CA ALA A 38 -4.86 -1.32 15.79
C ALA A 38 -6.11 -2.02 15.24
N VAL A 39 -6.57 -1.63 14.04
CA VAL A 39 -7.73 -2.23 13.39
C VAL A 39 -7.44 -3.69 13.01
N ALA A 40 -6.30 -3.97 12.38
CA ALA A 40 -5.91 -5.33 11.99
C ALA A 40 -5.79 -6.28 13.19
N SER A 41 -5.20 -5.78 14.29
CA SER A 41 -5.07 -6.52 15.54
C SER A 41 -6.43 -6.76 16.21
N GLY A 42 -7.31 -5.75 16.20
CA GLY A 42 -8.68 -5.87 16.71
C GLY A 42 -9.54 -6.88 15.95
N LEU A 43 -9.35 -6.98 14.63
CA LEU A 43 -9.98 -7.99 13.77
C LEU A 43 -9.36 -9.39 13.92
N ARG A 44 -8.31 -9.55 14.73
CA ARG A 44 -7.58 -10.81 14.96
C ARG A 44 -7.12 -11.48 13.66
N LEU A 45 -6.64 -10.66 12.72
CA LEU A 45 -6.07 -11.19 11.47
C LEU A 45 -4.83 -12.05 11.80
N PRO A 46 -4.55 -13.11 11.01
CA PRO A 46 -3.43 -14.02 11.30
C PRO A 46 -2.08 -13.32 11.36
N ASP A 47 -1.85 -12.31 10.51
CA ASP A 47 -0.61 -11.54 10.46
C ASP A 47 -0.92 -10.04 10.36
N PRO A 48 -1.30 -9.39 11.48
CA PRO A 48 -1.85 -8.02 11.47
C PRO A 48 -0.84 -6.96 11.01
N TYR A 49 0.46 -7.30 10.97
CA TYR A 49 1.54 -6.40 10.55
C TYR A 49 1.52 -6.09 9.04
N TRP A 50 0.80 -6.84 8.20
CA TRP A 50 0.70 -6.55 6.77
C TRP A 50 -0.13 -5.32 6.44
N ALA A 51 -1.16 -5.05 7.23
CA ALA A 51 -2.02 -3.90 7.06
C ALA A 51 -1.25 -2.56 7.20
N PRO A 52 -0.43 -2.32 8.25
CA PRO A 52 0.36 -1.09 8.35
C PRO A 52 1.44 -0.97 7.27
N ILE A 53 2.06 -2.08 6.82
CA ILE A 53 3.00 -2.06 5.68
C ILE A 53 2.32 -1.48 4.44
N THR A 54 1.14 -2.03 4.10
CA THR A 54 0.38 -1.54 2.95
C THR A 54 -0.03 -0.08 3.13
N THR A 55 -0.49 0.28 4.33
CA THR A 55 -0.86 1.66 4.66
C THR A 55 0.29 2.63 4.42
N ILE A 56 1.50 2.32 4.87
CA ILE A 56 2.70 3.14 4.67
C ILE A 56 3.02 3.29 3.18
N ILE A 57 2.93 2.20 2.41
CA ILE A 57 3.18 2.22 0.97
C ILE A 57 2.13 3.08 0.24
N VAL A 58 0.87 3.06 0.70
CA VAL A 58 -0.24 3.78 0.04
C VAL A 58 -0.25 5.26 0.41
N THR A 59 0.11 5.59 1.64
CA THR A 59 0.08 6.97 2.16
C THR A 59 1.13 7.87 1.51
N GLN A 60 2.09 7.31 0.77
CA GLN A 60 3.08 8.06 -0.01
C GLN A 60 2.54 8.72 -1.29
N SER A 61 1.27 8.52 -1.67
CA SER A 61 0.65 9.11 -2.88
C SER A 61 -0.40 10.18 -2.57
N THR A 62 -0.49 11.22 -3.41
CA THR A 62 -1.45 12.34 -3.28
C THR A 62 -2.91 11.92 -3.52
N LEU A 63 -3.86 12.71 -3.01
CA LEU A 63 -5.31 12.44 -2.97
C LEU A 63 -5.98 12.11 -4.31
N VAL A 64 -5.72 12.92 -5.33
CA VAL A 64 -6.43 12.85 -6.62
C VAL A 64 -6.02 11.60 -7.41
N ASP A 65 -4.79 11.14 -7.21
CA ASP A 65 -4.30 9.88 -7.78
C ASP A 65 -4.61 8.65 -6.90
N SER A 66 -4.96 8.85 -5.63
CA SER A 66 -5.10 7.77 -4.64
C SER A 66 -6.19 6.76 -4.98
N TRP A 67 -7.34 7.17 -5.53
CA TRP A 67 -8.42 6.23 -5.87
C TRP A 67 -8.05 5.30 -7.03
N LEU A 68 -7.53 5.86 -8.12
CA LEU A 68 -7.12 5.10 -9.30
C LEU A 68 -5.93 4.20 -8.98
N ILE A 69 -4.97 4.70 -8.21
CA ILE A 69 -3.83 3.91 -7.72
C ILE A 69 -4.32 2.78 -6.80
N SER A 70 -5.24 3.05 -5.88
CA SER A 70 -5.79 2.03 -4.96
C SER A 70 -6.50 0.92 -5.72
N ARG A 71 -7.32 1.25 -6.73
CA ARG A 71 -7.95 0.24 -7.58
C ARG A 71 -6.93 -0.62 -8.33
N ARG A 72 -5.88 0.01 -8.88
CA ARG A 72 -4.78 -0.71 -9.55
C ARG A 72 -4.06 -1.65 -8.59
N ARG A 73 -3.83 -1.23 -7.34
CA ARG A 73 -3.22 -2.05 -6.29
C ARG A 73 -4.09 -3.25 -5.95
N LEU A 74 -5.39 -3.05 -5.71
CA LEU A 74 -6.33 -4.12 -5.41
C LEU A 74 -6.39 -5.16 -6.53
N LEU A 75 -6.52 -4.73 -7.78
CA LEU A 75 -6.54 -5.64 -8.94
C LEU A 75 -5.22 -6.40 -9.09
N GLY A 76 -4.10 -5.70 -8.93
CA GLY A 76 -2.77 -6.30 -8.97
C GLY A 76 -2.61 -7.38 -7.90
N THR A 77 -2.88 -7.04 -6.65
CA THR A 77 -2.80 -7.96 -5.51
C THR A 77 -3.73 -9.15 -5.69
N ALA A 78 -4.98 -8.94 -6.15
CA ALA A 78 -5.93 -10.03 -6.42
C ALA A 78 -5.35 -11.04 -7.42
N LEU A 79 -4.81 -10.56 -8.55
CA LEU A 79 -4.16 -11.43 -9.52
C LEU A 79 -2.92 -12.11 -8.95
N GLY A 80 -2.11 -11.37 -8.19
CA GLY A 80 -0.90 -11.89 -7.56
C GLY A 80 -1.17 -13.05 -6.60
N VAL A 81 -2.14 -12.89 -5.69
CA VAL A 81 -2.48 -13.97 -4.73
C VAL A 81 -3.10 -15.17 -5.42
N VAL A 82 -3.88 -14.99 -6.50
CA VAL A 82 -4.46 -16.09 -7.27
C VAL A 82 -3.38 -16.86 -8.01
N VAL A 83 -2.49 -16.15 -8.73
CA VAL A 83 -1.40 -16.79 -9.49
C VAL A 83 -0.39 -17.46 -8.55
N GLY A 84 -0.06 -16.81 -7.41
CA GLY A 84 0.82 -17.39 -6.39
C GLY A 84 0.22 -18.65 -5.75
N ALA A 85 -1.05 -18.62 -5.36
CA ALA A 85 -1.73 -19.77 -4.77
C ALA A 85 -1.84 -20.93 -5.78
N ALA A 86 -2.21 -20.63 -7.02
CA ALA A 86 -2.22 -21.59 -8.12
C ALA A 86 -0.84 -22.24 -8.34
N GLN A 87 0.22 -21.43 -8.32
CA GLN A 87 1.58 -21.92 -8.46
C GLN A 87 1.96 -22.88 -7.32
N VAL A 88 1.73 -22.50 -6.07
CA VAL A 88 2.04 -23.36 -4.92
C VAL A 88 1.19 -24.62 -4.89
N GLN A 89 -0.06 -24.56 -5.34
CA GLN A 89 -0.99 -25.69 -5.36
C GLN A 89 -0.61 -26.74 -6.41
N TRP A 90 -0.19 -26.32 -7.61
CA TRP A 90 -0.08 -27.22 -8.77
C TRP A 90 1.34 -27.44 -9.28
N LEU A 91 2.29 -26.56 -8.96
CA LEU A 91 3.67 -26.69 -9.41
C LEU A 91 4.57 -27.11 -8.24
N PRO A 92 5.61 -27.92 -8.50
CA PRO A 92 6.61 -28.22 -7.48
C PRO A 92 7.32 -26.95 -7.03
N ALA A 93 7.63 -26.89 -5.74
CA ALA A 93 8.39 -25.78 -5.17
C ALA A 93 9.77 -25.66 -5.84
N GLY A 94 10.15 -24.44 -6.21
CA GLY A 94 11.45 -24.18 -6.81
C GLY A 94 11.52 -22.87 -7.58
N LEU A 95 12.75 -22.42 -7.86
CA LEU A 95 13.02 -21.20 -8.60
C LEU A 95 12.34 -21.16 -9.98
N PRO A 96 12.34 -22.24 -10.79
CA PRO A 96 11.69 -22.20 -12.11
C PRO A 96 10.17 -21.97 -12.03
N ALA A 97 9.49 -22.63 -11.10
CA ALA A 97 8.05 -22.47 -10.90
C ALA A 97 7.69 -21.04 -10.48
N TYR A 98 8.47 -20.47 -9.56
CA TYR A 98 8.30 -19.08 -9.12
C TYR A 98 8.53 -18.08 -10.26
N VAL A 99 9.61 -18.22 -11.02
CA VAL A 99 9.91 -17.33 -12.17
C VAL A 99 8.80 -17.43 -13.22
N ALA A 100 8.33 -18.64 -13.52
CA ALA A 100 7.22 -18.86 -14.46
C ALA A 100 5.93 -18.17 -13.98
N ALA A 101 5.63 -18.22 -12.68
CA ALA A 101 4.45 -17.55 -12.12
C ALA A 101 4.54 -16.02 -12.18
N VAL A 102 5.72 -15.44 -11.88
CA VAL A 102 5.94 -13.99 -12.02
C VAL A 102 5.79 -13.55 -13.48
N LEU A 103 6.36 -14.32 -14.41
CA LEU A 103 6.21 -14.07 -15.84
C LEU A 103 4.74 -14.17 -16.28
N LEU A 104 4.03 -15.24 -15.88
CA LEU A 104 2.62 -15.43 -16.16
C LEU A 104 1.77 -14.26 -15.65
N LEU A 105 2.02 -13.81 -14.42
CA LEU A 105 1.35 -12.64 -13.86
C LEU A 105 1.58 -11.40 -14.72
N GLY A 106 2.82 -11.18 -15.20
CA GLY A 106 3.16 -10.08 -16.10
C GLY A 106 2.41 -10.16 -17.42
N LEU A 107 2.34 -11.35 -18.04
CA LEU A 107 1.60 -11.58 -19.27
C LEU A 107 0.10 -11.34 -19.09
N VAL A 108 -0.49 -11.86 -18.00
CA VAL A 108 -1.91 -11.63 -17.67
C VAL A 108 -2.18 -10.14 -17.45
N CYS A 109 -1.31 -9.43 -16.72
CA CYS A 109 -1.43 -7.99 -16.55
C CYS A 109 -1.36 -7.24 -17.88
N GLY A 110 -0.46 -7.64 -18.78
CA GLY A 110 -0.33 -7.07 -20.12
C GLY A 110 -1.57 -7.31 -20.99
N LEU A 111 -2.09 -8.53 -21.00
CA LEU A 111 -3.32 -8.90 -21.71
C LEU A 111 -4.54 -8.10 -21.24
N LEU A 112 -4.65 -7.93 -19.92
CA LEU A 112 -5.71 -7.13 -19.29
C LEU A 112 -5.46 -5.61 -19.37
N ARG A 113 -4.38 -5.17 -20.02
CA ARG A 113 -3.95 -3.76 -20.15
C ARG A 113 -3.88 -3.05 -18.79
N LEU A 114 -3.46 -3.76 -17.75
CA LEU A 114 -3.31 -3.19 -16.42
C LEU A 114 -2.10 -2.27 -16.36
N HIS A 115 -2.21 -1.25 -15.52
CA HIS A 115 -1.11 -0.33 -15.28
C HIS A 115 0.09 -1.06 -14.67
N GLN A 116 1.32 -0.62 -14.97
CA GLN A 116 2.55 -1.24 -14.45
C GLN A 116 2.58 -1.31 -12.91
N SER A 117 1.94 -0.36 -12.23
CA SER A 117 1.79 -0.39 -10.77
C SER A 117 0.99 -1.61 -10.29
N ALA A 118 -0.03 -2.06 -11.01
CA ALA A 118 -0.79 -3.26 -10.65
C ALA A 118 0.10 -4.50 -10.69
N TYR A 119 0.91 -4.65 -11.75
CA TYR A 119 1.87 -5.74 -11.85
C TYR A 119 2.88 -5.74 -10.69
N ARG A 120 3.41 -4.57 -10.30
CA ARG A 120 4.35 -4.47 -9.15
C ARG A 120 3.72 -4.95 -7.84
N PHE A 121 2.50 -4.53 -7.53
CA PHE A 121 1.81 -4.95 -6.31
C PHE A 121 1.35 -6.40 -6.36
N GLY A 122 0.92 -6.88 -7.52
CA GLY A 122 0.64 -8.30 -7.74
C GLY A 122 1.88 -9.16 -7.56
N GLY A 123 3.03 -8.71 -8.06
CA GLY A 123 4.31 -9.41 -7.89
C GLY A 123 4.67 -9.55 -6.41
N ILE A 124 4.57 -8.48 -5.62
CA ILE A 124 4.78 -8.53 -4.16
C ILE A 124 3.85 -9.56 -3.51
N ALA A 125 2.56 -9.51 -3.83
CA ALA A 125 1.57 -10.44 -3.26
C ALA A 125 1.85 -11.90 -3.64
N LEU A 126 2.20 -12.15 -4.91
CA LEU A 126 2.62 -13.45 -5.41
C LEU A 126 3.85 -13.94 -4.64
N THR A 127 4.91 -13.13 -4.54
CA THR A 127 6.13 -13.48 -3.81
C THR A 127 5.84 -13.87 -2.36
N ILE A 128 4.95 -13.14 -1.69
CA ILE A 128 4.56 -13.45 -0.31
C ILE A 128 3.88 -14.82 -0.25
N VAL A 129 2.87 -15.05 -1.09
CA VAL A 129 2.13 -16.33 -1.12
C VAL A 129 3.05 -17.50 -1.49
N SER A 130 4.00 -17.27 -2.40
CA SER A 130 4.90 -18.32 -2.89
C SER A 130 6.06 -18.65 -1.95
N LEU A 131 6.58 -17.66 -1.21
CA LEU A 131 7.85 -17.81 -0.47
C LEU A 131 7.71 -17.74 1.05
N VAL A 132 6.66 -17.13 1.60
CA VAL A 132 6.51 -17.06 3.05
C VAL A 132 6.07 -18.43 3.57
N PRO A 133 6.83 -19.06 4.49
CA PRO A 133 6.44 -20.34 5.06
C PRO A 133 5.08 -20.23 5.75
N HIS A 134 4.18 -21.16 5.45
CA HIS A 134 2.86 -21.22 6.03
C HIS A 134 2.48 -22.67 6.38
N THR A 135 1.80 -22.85 7.50
CA THR A 135 1.24 -24.16 7.92
C THR A 135 -0.21 -24.34 7.49
N SER A 136 -0.86 -23.26 7.06
CA SER A 136 -2.26 -23.24 6.63
C SER A 136 -2.39 -23.54 5.13
N PRO A 137 -3.59 -23.93 4.65
CA PRO A 137 -3.86 -24.06 3.21
C PRO A 137 -3.54 -22.76 2.46
N VAL A 138 -2.86 -22.88 1.31
CA VAL A 138 -2.36 -21.71 0.56
C VAL A 138 -3.46 -20.74 0.13
N TRP A 139 -4.65 -21.25 -0.22
CA TRP A 139 -5.80 -20.42 -0.59
C TRP A 139 -6.33 -19.60 0.57
N GLY A 140 -6.27 -20.13 1.79
CA GLY A 140 -6.61 -19.39 3.01
C GLY A 140 -5.62 -18.25 3.25
N LEU A 141 -4.31 -18.54 3.13
CA LEU A 141 -3.27 -17.52 3.23
C LEU A 141 -3.44 -16.43 2.16
N ALA A 142 -3.66 -16.82 0.91
CA ALA A 142 -3.88 -15.91 -0.21
C ALA A 142 -5.07 -14.96 0.04
N TRP A 143 -6.17 -15.50 0.59
CA TRP A 143 -7.32 -14.69 0.99
C TRP A 143 -6.98 -13.69 2.10
N PHE A 144 -6.32 -14.15 3.17
CA PHE A 144 -5.90 -13.24 4.26
C PHE A 144 -4.97 -12.14 3.76
N ARG A 145 -4.00 -12.47 2.89
CA ARG A 145 -3.11 -11.48 2.26
C ARG A 145 -3.87 -10.44 1.44
N PHE A 146 -4.89 -10.85 0.70
CA PHE A 146 -5.73 -9.90 -0.04
C PHE A 146 -6.52 -8.99 0.90
N VAL A 147 -7.06 -9.52 2.00
CA VAL A 147 -7.77 -8.76 3.03
C VAL A 147 -6.84 -7.77 3.73
N ASP A 148 -5.64 -8.18 4.11
CA ASP A 148 -4.63 -7.32 4.76
C ASP A 148 -4.28 -6.10 3.90
N VAL A 149 -4.07 -6.32 2.59
CA VAL A 149 -3.80 -5.23 1.63
C VAL A 149 -5.01 -4.33 1.46
N SER A 150 -6.21 -4.91 1.34
CA SER A 150 -7.45 -4.15 1.21
C SER A 150 -7.71 -3.26 2.42
N LEU A 151 -7.44 -3.78 3.62
CA LEU A 151 -7.58 -3.03 4.87
C LEU A 151 -6.59 -1.87 4.94
N GLY A 152 -5.32 -2.09 4.58
CA GLY A 152 -4.32 -1.02 4.58
C GLY A 152 -4.64 0.08 3.56
N ILE A 153 -5.17 -0.28 2.38
CA ILE A 153 -5.68 0.68 1.40
C ILE A 153 -6.86 1.48 1.98
N LEU A 154 -7.83 0.82 2.61
CA LEU A 154 -8.99 1.46 3.22
C LEU A 154 -8.57 2.48 4.30
N VAL A 155 -7.67 2.09 5.21
CA VAL A 155 -7.18 2.97 6.29
C VAL A 155 -6.42 4.16 5.70
N SER A 156 -5.56 3.92 4.71
CA SER A 156 -4.84 5.00 4.03
C SER A 156 -5.80 5.98 3.35
N LEU A 157 -6.80 5.48 2.62
CA LEU A 157 -7.83 6.32 1.98
C LEU A 157 -8.65 7.11 3.01
N ALA A 158 -9.04 6.49 4.12
CA ALA A 158 -9.80 7.14 5.19
C ALA A 158 -9.01 8.32 5.80
N ILE A 159 -7.73 8.10 6.12
CA ILE A 159 -6.86 9.16 6.65
C ILE A 159 -6.63 10.25 5.61
N THR A 160 -6.54 9.86 4.35
CA THR A 160 -6.35 10.78 3.24
C THR A 160 -7.59 11.66 3.00
N LEU A 161 -8.79 11.13 3.27
CA LEU A 161 -10.02 11.90 3.27
C LEU A 161 -10.13 12.87 4.46
N ILE A 162 -9.70 12.43 5.65
CA ILE A 162 -9.75 13.25 6.89
C ILE A 162 -8.68 14.35 6.85
N TRP A 163 -7.48 14.03 6.38
CA TRP A 163 -6.33 14.93 6.30
C TRP A 163 -5.88 15.07 4.84
N PRO A 164 -6.61 15.84 4.03
CA PRO A 164 -6.23 16.07 2.65
C PRO A 164 -4.96 16.92 2.56
N GLU A 165 -3.89 16.36 1.99
CA GLU A 165 -2.75 17.15 1.50
C GLU A 165 -3.23 18.05 0.36
N ARG A 166 -3.66 19.26 0.69
CA ARG A 166 -3.81 20.34 -0.28
C ARG A 166 -2.41 20.79 -0.66
N LEU A 167 -1.76 20.05 -1.54
CA LEU A 167 -0.69 20.60 -2.36
C LEU A 167 -1.38 21.57 -3.33
N ARG A 168 -1.13 22.86 -3.12
CA ARG A 168 -1.43 23.92 -4.10
C ARG A 168 -0.61 23.70 -5.37
#